data_AF-A0A2V4WTQ6-F1
#
_entry.id   AF-A0A2V4WTQ6-F1
#
_cell.length_a   1.000
_cell.length_b   1.000
_cell.length_c   1.000
_cell.angle_alpha   90.00
_cell.angle_beta   90.00
_cell.angle_gamma   90.00
#
_symmetry.space_group_name_H-M   'P 1'
#
loop_
_entity.id
_entity.type
_entity.pdbx_description
1 polymer ?
#
loop_
_entity_poly.entity_id
_entity_poly.type
_entity_poly.pdbx_seq_one_letter_code
_entity_poly.pdbx_strand_id
1 'polypeptide(L)'
;MKDEQLILKLIQSHKELEHFDYSIAVNWAIDLIRQGKETENVLMLASFSQPIDRFEISTYVTNVLDDLGLEELDYESAVIAETHYHLNEILSDREIRKNLQSLYQLCVDNDYESGLMTFYLIYHGWDELEEMGVNYYFDGADLYNIEDELKKEARKWIDKYVHGKEDESIEQQRREEKEKTLPTTMAIPNKGFIAKLKGWFS
;
A
#
# COMPACT_ATOMS: atom_id res chain seq x y z
N MET A 1 -8.79 -15.00 13.04
CA MET A 1 -9.13 -13.63 13.49
C MET A 1 -8.39 -12.54 12.70
N LYS A 2 -7.06 -12.39 12.77
CA LYS A 2 -6.37 -11.34 11.98
C LYS A 2 -6.38 -11.63 10.47
N ASP A 3 -6.04 -12.86 10.08
CA ASP A 3 -6.00 -13.25 8.65
C ASP A 3 -7.39 -13.22 7.99
N GLU A 4 -8.44 -13.60 8.73
CA GLU A 4 -9.83 -13.53 8.23
C GLU A 4 -10.27 -12.10 7.90
N GLN A 5 -9.85 -11.11 8.70
CA GLN A 5 -10.20 -9.71 8.44
C GLN A 5 -9.44 -9.16 7.22
N LEU A 6 -8.19 -9.59 7.02
CA LEU A 6 -7.41 -9.22 5.83
C LEU A 6 -8.00 -9.82 4.56
N ILE A 7 -8.32 -11.11 4.59
CA ILE A 7 -8.99 -11.79 3.48
C ILE A 7 -10.33 -11.13 3.18
N LEU A 8 -11.13 -10.80 4.20
CA LEU A 8 -12.39 -10.12 3.96
C LEU A 8 -12.19 -8.76 3.29
N LYS A 9 -11.24 -7.95 3.78
CA LYS A 9 -10.96 -6.63 3.19
C LYS A 9 -10.48 -6.75 1.74
N LEU A 10 -9.65 -7.75 1.44
CA LEU A 10 -9.25 -8.08 0.08
C LEU A 10 -10.46 -8.51 -0.77
N ILE A 11 -11.38 -9.32 -0.25
CA ILE A 11 -12.59 -9.69 -1.01
C ILE A 11 -13.46 -8.47 -1.28
N GLN A 12 -13.61 -7.56 -0.33
CA GLN A 12 -14.36 -6.32 -0.53
C GLN A 12 -13.72 -5.40 -1.59
N SER A 13 -12.44 -5.56 -1.94
CA SER A 13 -11.76 -4.76 -2.96
C SER A 13 -11.88 -5.31 -4.40
N HIS A 14 -12.50 -6.47 -4.60
CA HIS A 14 -12.38 -7.24 -5.85
C HIS A 14 -12.79 -6.49 -7.13
N LYS A 15 -13.69 -5.50 -7.06
CA LYS A 15 -14.15 -4.74 -8.25
C LYS A 15 -13.21 -3.64 -8.67
N GLU A 16 -12.53 -3.02 -7.73
CA GLU A 16 -11.65 -1.87 -7.98
C GLU A 16 -10.28 -2.30 -8.51
N LEU A 17 -9.92 -3.58 -8.35
CA LEU A 17 -8.60 -4.11 -8.69
C LEU A 17 -8.62 -4.88 -10.01
N GLU A 18 -7.83 -4.44 -10.99
CA GLU A 18 -7.79 -5.05 -12.32
C GLU A 18 -7.35 -6.52 -12.26
N HIS A 19 -6.34 -6.83 -11.46
CA HIS A 19 -5.70 -8.14 -11.38
C HIS A 19 -6.04 -8.96 -10.12
N PHE A 20 -7.28 -8.85 -9.63
CA PHE A 20 -7.74 -9.60 -8.46
C PHE A 20 -7.73 -11.13 -8.66
N ASP A 21 -7.10 -11.87 -7.74
CA ASP A 21 -7.12 -13.35 -7.71
C ASP A 21 -8.44 -13.88 -7.11
N TYR A 22 -9.38 -14.18 -8.00
CA TYR A 22 -10.68 -14.74 -7.61
C TYR A 22 -10.64 -16.15 -7.00
N SER A 23 -9.49 -16.84 -7.02
CA SER A 23 -9.36 -18.10 -6.26
C SER A 23 -9.54 -17.89 -4.75
N ILE A 24 -9.18 -16.70 -4.26
CA ILE A 24 -9.34 -16.31 -2.85
C ILE A 24 -10.82 -16.20 -2.49
N ALA A 25 -11.64 -15.60 -3.37
CA ALA A 25 -13.08 -15.47 -3.15
C ALA A 25 -13.80 -16.84 -3.15
N VAL A 26 -13.39 -17.76 -4.03
CA VAL A 26 -13.90 -19.14 -4.05
C VAL A 26 -13.55 -19.88 -2.77
N ASN A 27 -12.28 -19.80 -2.33
CA ASN A 27 -11.84 -20.44 -1.09
C ASN A 27 -12.57 -19.88 0.13
N TRP A 28 -12.80 -18.56 0.16
CA TRP A 28 -13.60 -17.92 1.20
C TRP A 28 -15.05 -18.41 1.21
N ALA A 29 -15.68 -18.57 0.05
CA ALA A 29 -17.03 -19.14 -0.03
C ALA A 29 -17.10 -20.57 0.51
N ILE A 30 -16.08 -21.39 0.23
CA ILE A 30 -15.96 -22.74 0.81
C ILE A 30 -15.83 -22.67 2.35
N ASP A 31 -15.10 -21.71 2.88
CA ASP A 31 -14.97 -21.50 4.32
C ASP A 31 -16.27 -21.00 4.96
N LEU A 32 -17.07 -20.18 4.28
CA LEU A 32 -18.42 -19.80 4.72
C LEU A 32 -19.33 -21.04 4.86
N ILE A 33 -19.30 -21.95 3.89
CA ILE A 33 -20.05 -23.22 3.94
C ILE A 33 -19.62 -24.04 5.17
N ARG A 34 -18.32 -24.18 5.41
CA ARG A 34 -17.78 -24.90 6.58
C ARG A 34 -18.19 -24.28 7.91
N GLN A 35 -18.42 -22.97 7.94
CA GLN A 35 -18.93 -22.24 9.10
C GLN A 35 -20.46 -22.31 9.26
N GLY A 36 -21.17 -22.99 8.35
CA GLY A 36 -22.62 -23.08 8.34
C GLY A 36 -23.34 -21.84 7.80
N LYS A 37 -22.62 -20.93 7.14
CA LYS A 37 -23.17 -19.73 6.48
C LYS A 37 -23.47 -20.02 5.01
N GLU A 38 -24.35 -20.98 4.78
CA GLU A 38 -24.69 -21.48 3.45
C GLU A 38 -25.91 -20.74 2.89
N THR A 39 -25.72 -19.98 1.80
CA THR A 39 -26.79 -19.38 0.98
C THR A 39 -26.64 -19.87 -0.46
N GLU A 40 -27.66 -19.65 -1.30
CA GLU A 40 -27.57 -19.98 -2.72
C GLU A 40 -26.40 -19.24 -3.40
N ASN A 41 -26.19 -17.96 -3.09
CA ASN A 41 -25.07 -17.19 -3.62
C ASN A 41 -23.71 -17.73 -3.17
N VAL A 42 -23.58 -18.15 -1.90
CA VAL A 42 -22.36 -18.77 -1.39
C VAL A 42 -22.05 -20.08 -2.11
N LEU A 43 -23.07 -20.93 -2.32
CA LEU A 43 -22.92 -22.19 -3.06
C LEU A 43 -22.52 -21.96 -4.51
N MET A 44 -23.13 -20.98 -5.19
CA MET A 44 -22.78 -20.61 -6.55
C MET A 44 -21.32 -20.12 -6.63
N LEU A 45 -20.90 -19.21 -5.75
CA LEU A 45 -19.52 -18.71 -5.73
C LEU A 45 -18.51 -19.84 -5.48
N ALA A 46 -18.80 -20.75 -4.54
CA ALA A 46 -17.95 -21.90 -4.25
C ALA A 46 -17.86 -22.93 -5.40
N SER A 47 -18.77 -22.87 -6.38
CA SER A 47 -18.82 -23.82 -7.50
C SER A 47 -17.87 -23.50 -8.66
N PHE A 48 -17.29 -22.30 -8.66
CA PHE A 48 -16.34 -21.90 -9.70
C PHE A 48 -15.08 -22.77 -9.67
N SER A 49 -14.56 -23.11 -10.86
CA SER A 49 -13.35 -23.90 -11.03
C SER A 49 -12.35 -23.16 -11.91
N GLN A 50 -11.07 -23.46 -11.76
CA GLN A 50 -10.00 -22.81 -12.52
C GLN A 50 -9.97 -23.28 -13.99
N PRO A 51 -9.61 -22.41 -14.96
CA PRO A 51 -9.33 -20.98 -14.80
C PRO A 51 -10.59 -20.15 -14.57
N ILE A 52 -10.50 -19.11 -13.73
CA ILE A 52 -11.64 -18.23 -13.40
C ILE A 52 -11.58 -16.96 -14.25
N ASP A 53 -12.66 -16.68 -14.99
CA ASP A 53 -12.84 -15.40 -15.68
C ASP A 53 -13.45 -14.34 -14.74
N ARG A 54 -12.82 -13.15 -14.69
CA ARG A 54 -13.25 -12.03 -13.82
C ARG A 54 -14.67 -11.57 -14.13
N PHE A 55 -15.05 -11.48 -15.40
CA PHE A 55 -16.37 -10.99 -15.80
C PHE A 55 -17.47 -11.99 -15.46
N GLU A 56 -17.17 -13.29 -15.46
CA GLU A 56 -18.11 -14.32 -15.03
C GLU A 56 -18.31 -14.34 -13.51
N ILE A 57 -17.24 -14.24 -12.72
CA ILE A 57 -17.33 -14.45 -11.27
C ILE A 57 -17.65 -13.17 -10.47
N SER A 58 -17.30 -11.99 -10.96
CA SER A 58 -17.37 -10.74 -10.18
C SER A 58 -18.76 -10.51 -9.57
N THR A 59 -19.85 -10.75 -10.30
CA THR A 59 -21.21 -10.58 -9.78
C THR A 59 -21.54 -11.54 -8.64
N TYR A 60 -20.98 -12.75 -8.64
CA TYR A 60 -21.21 -13.73 -7.57
C TYR A 60 -20.53 -13.32 -6.27
N VAL A 61 -19.36 -12.67 -6.34
CA VAL A 61 -18.70 -12.11 -5.16
C VAL A 61 -19.56 -10.98 -4.57
N THR A 62 -20.03 -10.05 -5.40
CA THR A 62 -20.94 -8.97 -4.97
C THR A 62 -22.18 -9.53 -4.28
N ASN A 63 -22.83 -10.53 -4.87
CA ASN A 63 -24.06 -11.11 -4.29
C ASN A 63 -23.81 -11.75 -2.91
N VAL A 64 -22.64 -12.38 -2.70
CA VAL A 64 -22.30 -12.94 -1.38
C VAL A 64 -21.99 -11.84 -0.36
N LEU A 65 -21.34 -10.74 -0.78
CA LEU A 65 -21.15 -9.57 0.08
C LEU A 65 -22.49 -8.96 0.49
N ASP A 66 -23.43 -8.82 -0.45
CA ASP A 66 -24.79 -8.33 -0.21
C ASP A 66 -25.57 -9.23 0.76
N ASP A 67 -25.52 -10.56 0.59
CA ASP A 67 -26.13 -11.53 1.50
C ASP A 67 -25.63 -11.37 2.95
N LEU A 68 -24.37 -10.99 3.12
CA LEU A 68 -23.72 -10.78 4.41
C LEU A 68 -23.87 -9.35 4.94
N GLY A 69 -24.47 -8.43 4.17
CA GLY A 69 -24.59 -7.01 4.50
C GLY A 69 -23.24 -6.29 4.55
N LEU A 70 -22.29 -6.70 3.70
CA LEU A 70 -20.95 -6.16 3.62
C LEU A 70 -20.82 -5.27 2.38
N GLU A 71 -20.28 -4.06 2.56
CA GLU A 71 -20.07 -3.12 1.47
C GLU A 71 -18.77 -3.41 0.72
N GLU A 72 -18.78 -3.17 -0.59
CA GLU A 72 -17.57 -3.14 -1.42
C GLU A 72 -16.74 -1.89 -1.07
N LEU A 73 -15.41 -1.98 -1.18
CA LEU A 73 -14.51 -0.86 -0.89
C LEU A 73 -14.47 0.11 -2.08
N ASP A 74 -14.25 1.40 -1.76
CA ASP A 74 -13.79 2.35 -2.77
C ASP A 74 -12.34 2.04 -3.19
N TYR A 75 -11.92 2.67 -4.29
CA TYR A 75 -10.61 2.46 -4.89
C TYR A 75 -9.43 2.68 -3.92
N GLU A 76 -9.41 3.79 -3.19
CA GLU A 76 -8.30 4.09 -2.26
C GLU A 76 -8.22 3.03 -1.15
N SER A 77 -9.36 2.64 -0.59
CA SER A 77 -9.46 1.60 0.42
C SER A 77 -9.11 0.22 -0.14
N ALA A 78 -9.43 -0.05 -1.40
CA ALA A 78 -9.11 -1.28 -2.10
C ALA A 78 -7.60 -1.47 -2.28
N VAL A 79 -6.90 -0.43 -2.74
CA VAL A 79 -5.43 -0.43 -2.88
C VAL A 79 -4.75 -0.67 -1.53
N ILE A 80 -5.24 -0.02 -0.47
CA ILE A 80 -4.72 -0.23 0.89
C ILE A 80 -4.96 -1.67 1.36
N ALA A 81 -6.15 -2.23 1.10
CA ALA A 81 -6.50 -3.58 1.52
C ALA A 81 -5.62 -4.65 0.84
N GLU A 82 -5.42 -4.56 -0.48
CA GLU A 82 -4.59 -5.49 -1.23
C GLU A 82 -3.12 -5.37 -0.86
N THR A 83 -2.62 -4.14 -0.72
CA THR A 83 -1.24 -3.90 -0.26
C THR A 83 -1.03 -4.51 1.12
N HIS A 84 -1.93 -4.26 2.06
CA HIS A 84 -1.84 -4.79 3.42
C HIS A 84 -1.86 -6.33 3.44
N TYR A 85 -2.70 -6.95 2.61
CA TYR A 85 -2.74 -8.40 2.48
C TYR A 85 -1.38 -8.96 2.06
N HIS A 86 -0.82 -8.50 0.94
CA HIS A 86 0.46 -9.00 0.43
C HIS A 86 1.63 -8.74 1.38
N LEU A 87 1.66 -7.58 2.04
CA LEU A 87 2.67 -7.30 3.06
C LEU A 87 2.55 -8.23 4.27
N ASN A 88 1.34 -8.59 4.70
CA ASN A 88 1.15 -9.54 5.79
C ASN A 88 1.58 -10.96 5.40
N GLU A 89 1.35 -11.37 4.15
CA GLU A 89 1.87 -12.64 3.62
C GLU A 89 3.41 -12.66 3.62
N ILE A 90 4.06 -11.58 3.16
CA ILE A 90 5.52 -11.41 3.19
C ILE A 90 6.05 -11.48 4.62
N LEU A 91 5.43 -10.75 5.56
CA LEU A 91 5.83 -10.74 6.97
C LEU A 91 5.62 -12.08 7.66
N SER A 92 4.78 -12.95 7.09
CA SER A 92 4.52 -14.30 7.56
C SER A 92 5.32 -15.37 6.80
N ASP A 93 6.33 -14.96 6.03
CA ASP A 93 7.21 -15.83 5.24
C ASP A 93 6.47 -16.67 4.18
N ARG A 94 5.31 -16.20 3.70
CA ARG A 94 4.49 -16.91 2.71
C ARG A 94 4.68 -16.33 1.31
N GLU A 95 5.11 -17.19 0.38
CA GLU A 95 5.27 -16.88 -1.05
C GLU A 95 5.89 -15.48 -1.32
N ILE A 96 6.97 -15.12 -0.60
CA ILE A 96 7.50 -13.75 -0.54
C ILE A 96 7.67 -13.11 -1.93
N ARG A 97 8.29 -13.82 -2.87
CA ARG A 97 8.54 -13.31 -4.24
C ARG A 97 7.25 -13.08 -5.02
N LYS A 98 6.26 -13.96 -4.88
CA LYS A 98 4.95 -13.81 -5.53
C LYS A 98 4.19 -12.62 -4.97
N ASN A 99 4.18 -12.46 -3.65
CA ASN A 99 3.53 -11.30 -3.02
C ASN A 99 4.23 -9.98 -3.37
N LEU A 100 5.57 -9.98 -3.47
CA LEU A 100 6.32 -8.82 -3.94
C LEU A 100 5.99 -8.50 -5.42
N GLN A 101 5.84 -9.52 -6.26
CA GLN A 101 5.41 -9.35 -7.64
C GLN A 101 4.00 -8.74 -7.72
N SER A 102 3.05 -9.18 -6.88
CA SER A 102 1.72 -8.57 -6.81
C SER A 102 1.78 -7.09 -6.41
N LEU A 103 2.62 -6.72 -5.44
CA LEU A 103 2.83 -5.32 -5.04
C LEU A 103 3.48 -4.47 -6.15
N TYR A 104 4.43 -5.04 -6.88
CA TYR A 104 5.00 -4.43 -8.08
C TYR A 104 3.91 -4.15 -9.12
N GLN A 105 3.08 -5.15 -9.43
CA GLN A 105 2.03 -5.02 -10.44
C GLN A 105 1.00 -3.97 -10.00
N LEU A 106 0.60 -4.00 -8.73
CA LEU A 106 -0.30 -3.00 -8.17
C LEU A 106 0.27 -1.59 -8.30
N CYS A 107 1.57 -1.39 -8.08
CA CYS A 107 2.23 -0.10 -8.30
C CYS A 107 2.09 0.38 -9.76
N VAL A 108 2.30 -0.52 -10.72
CA VAL A 108 2.18 -0.21 -12.16
C VAL A 108 0.74 0.13 -12.53
N ASP A 109 -0.23 -0.66 -12.06
CA ASP A 109 -1.66 -0.46 -12.34
C ASP A 109 -2.19 0.85 -11.76
N ASN A 110 -1.53 1.36 -10.70
CA ASN A 110 -1.88 2.59 -10.00
C ASN A 110 -1.01 3.78 -10.43
N ASP A 111 -0.56 3.82 -11.70
CA ASP A 111 0.25 4.91 -12.26
C ASP A 111 1.49 5.26 -11.41
N TYR A 112 2.16 4.24 -10.87
CA TYR A 112 3.35 4.37 -10.02
C TYR A 112 3.10 5.16 -8.74
N GLU A 113 2.00 4.86 -8.05
CA GLU A 113 1.64 5.49 -6.78
C GLU A 113 2.83 5.51 -5.81
N SER A 114 3.13 6.69 -5.26
CA SER A 114 4.29 6.89 -4.38
C SER A 114 4.31 6.00 -3.15
N GLY A 115 3.14 5.55 -2.65
CA GLY A 115 3.03 4.63 -1.53
C GLY A 115 3.52 3.20 -1.83
N LEU A 116 3.60 2.83 -3.11
CA LEU A 116 3.97 1.50 -3.58
C LEU A 116 5.36 1.45 -4.25
N MET A 117 5.90 2.61 -4.61
CA MET A 117 7.17 2.73 -5.32
C MET A 117 8.33 1.98 -4.65
N THR A 118 8.39 1.95 -3.32
CA THR A 118 9.42 1.20 -2.59
C THR A 118 9.42 -0.29 -2.95
N PHE A 119 8.24 -0.91 -3.07
CA PHE A 119 8.13 -2.33 -3.40
C PHE A 119 8.47 -2.61 -4.86
N TYR A 120 8.13 -1.68 -5.76
CA TYR A 120 8.58 -1.70 -7.15
C TYR A 120 10.12 -1.71 -7.25
N LEU A 121 10.79 -0.83 -6.50
CA LEU A 121 12.26 -0.76 -6.50
C LEU A 121 12.90 -2.02 -5.92
N ILE A 122 12.37 -2.56 -4.83
CA ILE A 122 12.86 -3.80 -4.23
C ILE A 122 12.67 -4.98 -5.18
N TYR A 123 11.54 -5.07 -5.89
CA TYR A 123 11.29 -6.12 -6.87
C TYR A 123 12.40 -6.18 -7.93
N HIS A 124 12.67 -5.06 -8.60
CA HIS A 124 13.72 -4.99 -9.62
C HIS A 124 15.12 -5.13 -9.04
N GLY A 125 15.38 -4.55 -7.86
CA GLY A 125 16.68 -4.69 -7.19
C GLY A 125 16.99 -6.14 -6.82
N TRP A 126 15.98 -6.92 -6.44
CA TRP A 126 16.14 -8.34 -6.15
C TRP A 126 16.42 -9.13 -7.43
N ASP A 127 15.68 -8.88 -8.51
CA ASP A 127 15.94 -9.53 -9.80
C ASP A 127 17.37 -9.27 -10.29
N GLU A 128 17.86 -8.02 -10.23
CA GLU A 128 19.24 -7.69 -10.61
C GLU A 128 20.30 -8.36 -9.72
N LEU A 129 20.06 -8.46 -8.42
CA LEU A 129 20.94 -9.18 -7.51
C LEU A 129 21.05 -10.66 -7.88
N GLU A 130 19.95 -11.30 -8.28
CA GLU A 130 19.94 -12.70 -8.70
C GLU A 130 20.63 -12.91 -10.06
N GLU A 131 20.46 -11.97 -10.99
CA GLU A 131 21.04 -12.06 -12.34
C GLU A 131 22.52 -11.66 -12.41
N MET A 132 22.90 -10.58 -11.71
CA MET A 132 24.20 -9.91 -11.86
C MET A 132 25.02 -9.86 -10.57
N GLY A 133 24.42 -10.15 -9.41
CA GLY A 133 25.08 -10.04 -8.10
C GLY A 133 25.22 -8.61 -7.57
N VAL A 134 24.66 -7.62 -8.25
CA VAL A 134 24.62 -6.20 -7.87
C VAL A 134 23.25 -5.62 -8.25
N ASN A 135 22.78 -4.59 -7.55
CA ASN A 135 21.57 -3.85 -7.95
C ASN A 135 21.75 -2.34 -7.96
N TYR A 136 20.94 -1.67 -8.78
CA TYR A 136 20.91 -0.22 -8.93
C TYR A 136 19.60 0.41 -8.45
N TYR A 137 18.64 -0.39 -8.00
CA TYR A 137 17.30 0.08 -7.62
C TYR A 137 17.14 0.34 -6.12
N PHE A 138 17.83 -0.41 -5.25
CA PHE A 138 17.61 -0.33 -3.82
C PHE A 138 18.94 -0.32 -3.04
N ASP A 139 19.40 0.90 -2.73
CA ASP A 139 20.71 1.12 -2.12
C ASP A 139 20.87 0.38 -0.79
N GLY A 140 22.05 -0.22 -0.60
CA GLY A 140 22.40 -0.99 0.59
C GLY A 140 21.83 -2.41 0.67
N ALA A 141 20.99 -2.85 -0.29
CA ALA A 141 20.55 -4.24 -0.35
C ALA A 141 21.51 -5.16 -1.13
N ASP A 142 21.61 -6.40 -0.68
CA ASP A 142 22.31 -7.52 -1.29
C ASP A 142 21.49 -8.82 -1.14
N LEU A 143 21.97 -9.92 -1.73
CA LEU A 143 21.26 -11.21 -1.70
C LEU A 143 21.04 -11.78 -0.29
N TYR A 144 21.79 -11.32 0.71
CA TYR A 144 21.69 -11.80 2.08
C TYR A 144 20.71 -10.98 2.93
N ASN A 145 20.45 -9.72 2.57
CA ASN A 145 19.66 -8.81 3.40
C ASN A 145 18.37 -8.27 2.71
N ILE A 146 18.18 -8.47 1.40
CA ILE A 146 17.08 -7.84 0.67
C ILE A 146 15.70 -8.26 1.18
N GLU A 147 15.56 -9.50 1.66
CA GLU A 147 14.33 -9.96 2.30
C GLU A 147 14.06 -9.23 3.62
N ASP A 148 15.09 -9.00 4.43
CA ASP A 148 14.97 -8.28 5.71
C ASP A 148 14.62 -6.81 5.48
N GLU A 149 15.24 -6.17 4.48
CA GLU A 149 14.89 -4.81 4.07
C GLU A 149 13.45 -4.73 3.54
N LEU A 150 13.00 -5.69 2.74
CA LEU A 150 11.60 -5.79 2.32
C LEU A 150 10.66 -5.86 3.53
N LYS A 151 10.91 -6.75 4.49
CA LYS A 151 10.07 -6.89 5.69
C LYS A 151 10.08 -5.63 6.55
N LYS A 152 11.20 -4.91 6.59
CA LYS A 152 11.30 -3.62 7.28
C LYS A 152 10.46 -2.54 6.60
N GLU A 153 10.52 -2.41 5.28
CA GLU A 153 9.68 -1.48 4.53
C GLU A 153 8.19 -1.85 4.61
N ALA A 154 7.86 -3.15 4.62
CA ALA A 154 6.50 -3.64 4.85
C ALA A 154 5.92 -3.17 6.18
N ARG A 155 6.69 -3.27 7.27
CA ARG A 155 6.26 -2.79 8.60
C ARG A 155 6.05 -1.28 8.62
N LYS A 156 6.97 -0.51 8.03
CA LYS A 156 6.83 0.95 7.91
C LYS A 156 5.56 1.34 7.16
N TRP A 157 5.28 0.66 6.06
CA TRP A 157 4.08 0.91 5.27
C TRP A 157 2.81 0.62 6.08
N ILE A 158 2.73 -0.55 6.73
CA ILE A 158 1.57 -0.93 7.56
C ILE A 158 1.38 0.08 8.70
N ASP A 159 2.45 0.47 9.39
CA ASP A 159 2.35 1.46 10.46
C ASP A 159 1.80 2.80 9.95
N LYS A 160 2.25 3.27 8.79
CA LYS A 160 1.77 4.52 8.19
C LYS A 160 0.32 4.45 7.72
N TYR A 161 -0.03 3.46 6.91
CA TYR A 161 -1.30 3.44 6.17
C TYR A 161 -2.42 2.65 6.87
N VAL A 162 -2.08 1.69 7.74
CA VAL A 162 -3.06 0.88 8.47
C VAL A 162 -3.23 1.37 9.91
N HIS A 163 -2.13 1.69 10.59
CA HIS A 163 -2.18 2.13 11.99
C HIS A 163 -2.19 3.66 12.16
N GLY A 164 -1.99 4.42 11.08
CA GLY A 164 -1.93 5.89 11.13
C GLY A 164 -0.75 6.43 11.95
N LYS A 165 0.31 5.65 12.12
CA LYS A 165 1.55 6.06 12.79
C LYS A 165 2.48 6.65 11.75
N GLU A 166 2.59 7.97 11.69
CA GLU A 166 3.65 8.60 10.90
C GLU A 166 5.01 8.32 11.54
N ASP A 167 6.01 8.01 10.71
CA ASP A 167 7.41 7.91 11.13
C ASP A 167 7.85 9.29 11.67
N GLU A 168 8.12 9.36 12.98
CA GLU A 168 8.49 10.60 13.67
C GLU A 168 9.74 11.25 13.03
N SER A 169 10.60 10.47 12.37
CA SER A 169 11.78 10.99 11.67
C SER A 169 11.43 11.78 10.39
N ILE A 170 10.33 11.42 9.72
CA ILE A 170 9.84 12.13 8.52
C ILE A 170 9.13 13.43 8.93
N GLU A 171 8.43 13.43 10.05
CA GLU A 171 7.84 14.65 10.63
C GLU A 171 8.92 15.62 11.13
N GLN A 172 10.00 15.09 11.74
CA GLN A 172 11.18 15.86 12.11
C GLN A 172 11.87 16.48 10.89
N GLN A 173 12.09 15.70 9.82
CA GLN A 173 12.69 16.21 8.57
C GLN A 173 11.79 17.24 7.87
N ARG A 174 10.47 17.02 7.81
CA ARG A 174 9.52 18.01 7.27
C ARG A 174 9.49 19.30 8.09
N ARG A 175 9.67 19.24 9.41
CA ARG A 175 9.80 20.42 10.27
C ARG A 175 11.11 21.16 10.01
N GLU A 176 12.22 20.43 9.90
CA GLU A 176 13.54 21.00 9.62
C GLU A 176 13.61 21.63 8.21
N GLU A 177 12.97 21.05 7.21
CA GLU A 177 12.87 21.62 5.86
C GLU A 177 11.97 22.85 5.81
N LYS A 178 10.81 22.83 6.49
CA LYS A 178 9.96 24.03 6.62
C LYS A 178 10.71 25.17 7.33
N GLU A 179 11.51 24.87 8.34
CA GLU A 179 12.33 25.84 9.07
C GLU A 179 13.46 26.43 8.21
N LYS A 180 14.04 25.65 7.29
CA LYS A 180 15.00 26.14 6.27
C LYS A 180 14.37 27.03 5.20
N THR A 181 13.09 26.85 4.88
CA THR A 181 12.38 27.63 3.84
C THR A 181 11.74 28.93 4.33
N LEU A 182 11.67 29.15 5.65
CA LEU A 182 11.23 30.45 6.19
C LEU A 182 12.33 31.49 5.96
N PRO A 183 12.06 32.62 5.27
CA PRO A 183 13.05 33.68 5.18
C PRO A 183 13.33 34.17 6.60
N THR A 184 14.59 34.05 7.03
CA THR A 184 15.04 34.63 8.29
C THR A 184 14.77 36.13 8.22
N THR A 185 13.70 36.59 8.88
CA THR A 185 13.42 38.01 9.00
C THR A 185 14.63 38.61 9.72
N MET A 186 15.51 39.27 8.97
CA MET A 186 16.63 39.98 9.55
C MET A 186 16.07 41.01 10.52
N ALA A 187 16.35 40.83 11.80
CA ALA A 187 16.11 41.84 12.81
C ALA A 187 16.90 43.09 12.41
N ILE A 188 16.22 44.12 11.91
CA ILE A 188 16.81 45.43 11.67
C ILE A 188 17.21 45.98 13.05
N PRO A 189 18.51 46.26 13.32
CA PRO A 189 18.90 46.89 14.55
C PRO A 189 18.39 48.33 14.52
N ASN A 190 17.43 48.60 15.39
CA ASN A 190 16.85 49.92 15.58
C ASN A 190 17.90 50.85 16.21
N LYS A 191 18.68 51.57 15.40
CA LYS A 191 19.43 52.78 15.78
C LYS A 191 19.92 53.52 14.53
N GLY A 192 19.35 54.69 14.27
CA GLY A 192 20.06 55.77 13.57
C GLY A 192 19.60 56.19 12.17
N PHE A 193 18.33 56.04 11.78
CA PHE A 193 17.84 56.57 10.49
C PHE A 193 16.67 57.55 10.63
N ILE A 194 16.75 58.48 11.60
CA ILE A 194 15.91 59.67 11.64
C ILE A 194 16.81 60.89 11.85
N ALA A 195 17.51 61.31 10.79
CA ALA A 195 18.04 62.68 10.64
C ALA A 195 18.67 62.86 9.25
N LYS A 196 17.86 62.91 8.18
CA LYS A 196 18.20 63.61 6.92
C LYS A 196 17.02 63.64 5.93
N LEU A 197 15.87 64.13 6.38
CA LEU A 197 14.76 64.54 5.49
C LEU A 197 14.11 65.82 6.02
N LYS A 198 14.92 66.87 6.23
CA LYS A 198 14.47 68.25 6.31
C LYS A 198 15.43 69.09 5.49
N GLY A 199 15.03 69.44 4.26
CA GLY A 199 15.83 70.28 3.39
C GLY A 199 15.49 70.24 1.90
N TRP A 200 14.30 69.77 1.49
CA TRP A 200 13.91 69.73 0.08
C TRP A 200 12.40 69.95 -0.11
N PHE A 201 11.82 70.91 0.61
CA PHE A 201 10.58 71.58 0.22
C PHE A 201 10.56 72.98 0.87
N SER A 202 11.22 73.92 0.19
CA SER A 202 10.85 75.34 0.15
C SER A 202 11.35 75.94 -1.16
#